data_AF-A0AAV9Z7G4-F1
#
_entry.id   AF-A0AAV9Z7G4-F1
#
_cell.length_a   1.000
_cell.length_b   1.000
_cell.length_c   1.000
_cell.angle_alpha   90.00
_cell.angle_beta   90.00
_cell.angle_gamma   90.00
#
_symmetry.space_group_name_H-M   'P 1'
#
loop_
_entity.id
_entity.type
_entity.pdbx_description
1 polymer ?
#
loop_
_entity_poly.entity_id
_entity_poly.type
_entity_poly.pdbx_seq_one_letter_code
_entity_poly.pdbx_strand_id
1 'polypeptide(L)'
;TQWIHPPEPVLALERQQFHPPSLYQPRVFLWLPHFFVSCLKCPKCHTTLEKNGALPPRRIVDVDSCFYIITYYCRDGCKSYFHGWSEPFLRSLPGYLRLAFPAILSRKSGIFRNVLMMSRVGNQHKMGPSGLRAMLFEMHTHRYNTLSRGGV
;
A
#
# COMPACT_ATOMS: atom_id res chain seq x y z
N THR A 1 -4.13 -9.92 -8.15
CA THR A 1 -3.29 -9.09 -7.24
C THR A 1 -4.17 -8.00 -6.63
N GLN A 2 -4.06 -7.66 -5.34
CA GLN A 2 -4.95 -6.68 -4.66
C GLN A 2 -4.64 -5.21 -4.98
N TRP A 3 -4.13 -4.93 -6.18
CA TRP A 3 -3.78 -3.57 -6.62
C TRP A 3 -4.92 -3.01 -7.46
N ILE A 4 -5.42 -1.85 -7.07
CA ILE A 4 -6.26 -1.00 -7.91
C ILE A 4 -5.32 -0.09 -8.68
N HIS A 5 -5.44 -0.14 -10.00
CA HIS A 5 -4.68 0.70 -10.90
C HIS A 5 -5.58 1.82 -11.43
N PRO A 6 -5.03 3.01 -11.70
CA PRO A 6 -5.72 3.97 -12.55
C PRO A 6 -6.02 3.33 -13.91
N PRO A 7 -7.04 3.83 -14.63
CA PRO A 7 -7.33 3.35 -15.98
C PRO A 7 -6.07 3.48 -16.87
N GLU A 8 -5.88 2.49 -17.74
CA GLU A 8 -4.76 2.52 -18.68
C GLU A 8 -5.05 3.60 -19.75
N PRO A 9 -4.10 4.51 -20.04
CA PRO A 9 -4.33 5.64 -20.94
C PRO A 9 -4.84 5.24 -22.33
N VAL A 10 -4.25 4.24 -22.98
CA VAL A 10 -4.62 3.78 -24.33
C VAL A 10 -6.06 3.25 -24.34
N LEU A 11 -6.44 2.44 -23.35
CA LEU A 11 -7.80 1.90 -23.20
C LEU A 11 -8.82 2.98 -22.83
N ALA A 12 -8.43 3.98 -22.04
CA ALA A 12 -9.30 5.11 -21.70
C ALA A 12 -9.60 5.99 -22.93
N LEU A 13 -8.58 6.20 -23.77
CA LEU A 13 -8.69 6.91 -25.04
C LEU A 13 -9.55 6.13 -26.05
N GLU A 14 -9.33 4.83 -26.21
CA GLU A 14 -10.14 3.95 -27.06
C GLU A 14 -11.63 4.03 -26.71
N ARG A 15 -11.94 3.99 -25.40
CA ARG A 15 -13.32 4.01 -24.89
C ARG A 15 -13.97 5.40 -24.87
N GLN A 16 -13.27 6.44 -25.32
CA GLN A 16 -13.70 7.84 -25.25
C GLN A 16 -14.10 8.30 -23.82
N GLN A 17 -13.63 7.60 -22.79
CA GLN A 17 -13.85 7.94 -21.38
C GLN A 17 -12.65 8.72 -20.87
N PHE A 18 -12.38 9.87 -21.51
CA PHE A 18 -11.20 10.67 -21.20
C PHE A 18 -11.48 11.62 -20.03
N HIS A 19 -11.06 11.19 -18.84
CA HIS A 19 -11.01 12.05 -17.65
C HIS A 19 -9.56 12.15 -17.17
N PRO A 20 -8.81 13.20 -17.58
CA PRO A 20 -7.36 13.32 -17.32
C PRO A 20 -6.97 13.10 -15.87
N PRO A 21 -7.68 13.65 -14.85
CA PRO A 21 -7.31 13.43 -13.45
C PRO A 21 -7.28 11.96 -13.03
N SER A 22 -8.04 11.09 -13.69
CA SER A 22 -8.08 9.65 -13.38
C SER A 22 -6.77 8.94 -13.74
N LEU A 23 -6.05 9.40 -14.76
CA LEU A 23 -4.78 8.81 -15.20
C LEU A 23 -3.63 9.11 -14.22
N TYR A 24 -3.72 10.23 -13.49
CA TYR A 24 -2.74 10.65 -12.50
C TYR A 24 -3.02 10.08 -11.09
N GLN A 25 -4.08 9.29 -10.92
CA GLN A 25 -4.38 8.70 -9.62
C GLN A 25 -3.30 7.68 -9.22
N PRO A 26 -2.88 7.68 -7.94
CA PRO A 26 -1.91 6.71 -7.47
C PRO A 26 -2.51 5.29 -7.49
N ARG A 27 -1.64 4.30 -7.70
CA ARG A 27 -2.01 2.89 -7.53
C ARG A 27 -2.34 2.62 -6.06
N VAL A 28 -3.48 2.00 -5.80
CA VAL A 28 -3.91 1.68 -4.43
C VAL A 28 -3.79 0.19 -4.20
N PHE A 29 -2.87 -0.22 -3.34
CA PHE A 29 -2.84 -1.59 -2.81
C PHE A 29 -3.85 -1.73 -1.68
N LEU A 30 -4.88 -2.55 -1.88
CA LEU A 30 -5.86 -2.85 -0.85
C LEU A 30 -5.45 -4.11 -0.08
N TRP A 31 -4.89 -3.93 1.12
CA TRP A 31 -4.62 -5.06 2.00
C TRP A 31 -5.92 -5.58 2.64
N LEU A 32 -6.48 -6.65 2.08
CA LEU A 32 -7.74 -7.23 2.51
C LEU A 32 -7.61 -8.75 2.76
N PRO A 33 -6.97 -9.16 3.88
CA PRO A 33 -6.81 -10.57 4.23
C PRO A 33 -8.12 -11.36 4.41
N HIS A 34 -9.26 -10.69 4.60
CA HIS A 34 -10.55 -11.35 4.79
C HIS A 34 -11.02 -12.15 3.57
N PHE A 35 -10.49 -11.87 2.37
CA PHE A 35 -10.79 -12.65 1.17
C PHE A 35 -10.01 -13.98 1.09
N PHE A 36 -9.01 -14.17 1.94
CA PHE A 36 -8.15 -15.35 1.91
C PHE A 36 -8.34 -16.28 3.10
N VAL A 37 -9.15 -15.86 4.09
CA VAL A 37 -9.46 -16.69 5.27
C VAL A 37 -10.96 -16.71 5.50
N SER A 38 -11.47 -17.84 5.99
CA SER A 38 -12.88 -17.98 6.35
C SER A 38 -13.29 -17.09 7.53
N CYS A 39 -12.37 -16.83 8.46
CA CYS A 39 -12.62 -15.99 9.62
C CYS A 39 -11.33 -15.27 10.05
N LEU A 40 -11.38 -13.93 10.17
CA LEU A 40 -10.31 -13.16 10.80
C LEU A 40 -10.56 -13.08 12.31
N LYS A 41 -9.53 -13.36 13.09
CA LYS A 41 -9.60 -13.37 14.56
C LYS A 41 -8.96 -12.12 15.14
N CYS A 42 -9.63 -11.54 16.13
CA CYS A 42 -9.13 -10.39 16.87
C CYS A 42 -7.89 -10.81 17.67
N PRO A 43 -6.77 -10.07 17.58
CA PRO A 43 -5.54 -10.44 18.28
C PRO A 43 -5.62 -10.28 19.81
N LYS A 44 -6.66 -9.61 20.33
CA LYS A 44 -6.87 -9.41 21.78
C LYS A 44 -7.83 -10.41 22.40
N CYS A 45 -8.98 -10.65 21.75
CA CYS A 45 -10.09 -11.43 22.32
C CYS A 45 -10.51 -12.61 21.45
N HIS A 46 -9.82 -12.85 20.32
CA HIS A 46 -10.06 -13.98 19.41
C HIS A 46 -11.49 -14.09 18.85
N THR A 47 -12.33 -13.06 19.01
CA THR A 47 -13.62 -12.94 18.31
C THR A 47 -13.41 -12.58 16.84
N THR A 48 -14.48 -12.71 16.05
CA THR A 48 -14.44 -12.38 14.63
C THR A 48 -14.21 -10.88 14.41
N LEU A 49 -13.25 -10.54 13.54
CA LEU A 49 -13.03 -9.17 13.08
C LEU A 49 -13.92 -8.89 11.89
N GLU A 50 -14.57 -7.73 11.93
CA GLU A 50 -15.28 -7.20 10.78
C GLU A 50 -14.41 -6.15 10.06
N LYS A 51 -14.63 -6.03 8.76
CA LYS A 51 -14.08 -4.93 8.00
C LYS A 51 -14.73 -3.65 8.51
N ASN A 52 -13.93 -2.73 9.02
CA ASN A 52 -14.42 -1.36 9.22
C ASN A 52 -14.09 -0.54 7.98
N GLY A 53 -14.88 0.50 7.74
CA GLY A 53 -14.65 1.44 6.65
C GLY A 53 -13.27 2.08 6.68
N ALA A 54 -13.03 2.95 5.71
CA ALA A 54 -11.75 3.64 5.57
C ALA A 54 -11.55 4.65 6.70
N LEU A 55 -10.88 4.24 7.79
CA LEU A 55 -10.10 5.20 8.57
C LEU A 55 -9.05 5.86 7.65
N PRO A 56 -8.53 7.06 8.01
CA PRO A 56 -7.59 7.80 7.17
C PRO A 56 -6.46 6.88 6.71
N PRO A 57 -6.36 6.63 5.40
CA PRO A 57 -5.49 5.59 4.92
C PRO A 57 -4.05 6.02 5.10
N ARG A 58 -3.20 5.09 5.56
CA ARG A 58 -1.79 5.39 5.80
C ARG A 58 -0.99 5.26 4.50
N ARG A 59 -0.37 6.35 4.07
CA ARG A 59 0.50 6.38 2.88
C ARG A 59 1.77 5.55 3.11
N ILE A 60 2.01 4.59 2.24
CA ILE A 60 3.26 3.83 2.16
C ILE A 60 3.96 4.21 0.87
N VAL A 61 5.25 4.52 0.98
CA VAL A 61 6.11 4.88 -0.16
C VAL A 61 6.66 3.62 -0.80
N ASP A 62 6.41 3.45 -2.09
CA ASP A 62 7.07 2.48 -2.97
C ASP A 62 8.02 3.21 -3.94
N VAL A 63 8.75 2.45 -4.75
CA VAL A 63 9.76 2.92 -5.69
C VAL A 63 9.19 3.93 -6.69
N ASP A 64 8.02 3.64 -7.25
CA ASP A 64 7.38 4.46 -8.30
C ASP A 64 6.00 5.01 -7.89
N SER A 65 5.46 4.59 -6.74
CA SER A 65 4.08 4.86 -6.36
C SER A 65 3.87 4.91 -4.85
N CYS A 66 2.68 5.28 -4.41
CA CYS A 66 2.27 5.26 -3.01
C CYS A 66 0.96 4.50 -2.85
N PHE A 67 0.81 3.70 -1.80
CA PHE A 67 -0.44 2.99 -1.52
C PHE A 67 -0.94 3.15 -0.08
N TYR A 68 -2.13 2.62 0.17
CA TYR A 68 -2.97 2.92 1.32
C TYR A 68 -3.48 1.64 1.99
N ILE A 69 -3.34 1.50 3.30
CA ILE A 69 -3.82 0.30 4.04
C ILE A 69 -5.13 0.59 4.79
N ILE A 70 -6.04 -0.39 4.77
CA ILE A 70 -7.34 -0.37 5.45
C ILE A 70 -7.23 -0.82 6.92
N THR A 71 -8.21 -0.42 7.73
CA THR A 71 -8.36 -0.78 9.15
C THR A 71 -9.52 -1.75 9.39
N TYR A 72 -9.42 -2.51 10.48
CA TYR A 72 -10.40 -3.49 10.93
C TYR A 72 -11.02 -3.05 12.25
N TYR A 73 -12.23 -3.55 12.54
CA TYR A 73 -12.91 -3.29 13.81
C TYR A 73 -13.46 -4.58 14.40
N CYS A 74 -13.22 -4.74 15.70
CA CYS A 74 -13.72 -5.87 16.45
C CYS A 74 -15.07 -5.50 17.07
N ARG A 75 -16.19 -5.82 16.40
CA ARG A 75 -17.54 -5.47 16.88
C ARG A 75 -17.95 -6.27 18.12
N ASP A 76 -17.88 -7.59 18.05
CA ASP A 76 -18.47 -8.49 19.06
C ASP A 76 -17.56 -8.82 20.25
N GLY A 77 -16.35 -8.25 20.27
CA GLY A 77 -15.36 -8.49 21.32
C GLY A 77 -14.96 -7.20 22.03
N CYS A 78 -13.68 -6.84 21.90
CA CYS A 78 -13.09 -5.70 22.61
C CYS A 78 -13.50 -4.31 22.06
N LYS A 79 -14.46 -4.22 21.14
CA LYS A 79 -14.97 -2.97 20.54
C LYS A 79 -13.88 -1.98 20.10
N SER A 80 -12.75 -2.51 19.65
CA SER A 80 -11.54 -1.74 19.36
C SER A 80 -11.23 -1.73 17.86
N TYR A 81 -10.61 -0.64 17.42
CA TYR A 81 -10.06 -0.50 16.09
C TYR A 81 -8.67 -1.14 16.02
N PHE A 82 -8.41 -1.81 14.90
CA PHE A 82 -7.13 -2.43 14.60
C PHE A 82 -6.64 -1.96 13.24
N HIS A 83 -5.38 -1.57 13.17
CA HIS A 83 -4.77 -1.33 11.89
C HIS A 83 -4.45 -2.67 11.22
N GLY A 84 -4.81 -2.83 9.94
CA GLY A 84 -4.50 -4.04 9.16
C GLY A 84 -3.00 -4.28 8.95
N TRP A 85 -2.17 -3.32 9.36
CA TRP A 85 -0.71 -3.38 9.37
C TRP A 85 -0.09 -3.54 10.76
N SER A 86 -0.89 -3.58 11.82
CA SER A 86 -0.36 -3.71 13.18
C SER A 86 0.29 -5.08 13.38
N GLU A 87 1.43 -5.11 14.07
CA GLU A 87 2.18 -6.35 14.34
C GLU A 87 1.30 -7.44 15.01
N PRO A 88 0.45 -7.14 16.01
CA PRO A 88 -0.43 -8.15 16.59
C PRO A 88 -1.42 -8.73 15.58
N PHE A 89 -1.93 -7.92 14.66
CA PHE A 89 -2.84 -8.38 13.61
C PHE A 89 -2.10 -9.23 12.57
N LEU A 90 -0.93 -8.81 12.10
CA LEU A 90 -0.15 -9.60 11.15
C LEU A 90 0.27 -10.96 11.72
N ARG A 91 0.49 -11.05 13.03
CA ARG A 91 0.75 -12.32 13.73
C ARG A 91 -0.47 -13.22 13.87
N SER A 92 -1.69 -12.67 13.89
CA SER A 92 -2.91 -13.48 13.92
C SER A 92 -3.27 -14.06 12.55
N LEU A 93 -2.64 -13.59 11.47
CA LEU A 93 -2.82 -14.12 10.14
C LEU A 93 -2.05 -15.44 9.93
N PRO A 94 -2.55 -16.34 9.05
CA PRO A 94 -1.79 -17.46 8.54
C PRO A 94 -0.42 -17.04 7.99
N GLY A 95 0.57 -17.92 8.13
CA GLY A 95 1.96 -17.64 7.74
C GLY A 95 2.11 -17.14 6.30
N TYR A 96 1.37 -17.71 5.35
CA TYR A 96 1.43 -17.31 3.94
C TYR A 96 0.93 -15.86 3.71
N LEU A 97 -0.13 -15.41 4.42
CA LEU A 97 -0.60 -14.03 4.33
C LEU A 97 0.36 -13.06 5.00
N ARG A 98 0.92 -13.45 6.15
CA ARG A 98 1.93 -12.64 6.83
C ARG A 98 3.17 -12.43 5.95
N LEU A 99 3.60 -13.45 5.22
CA LEU A 99 4.72 -13.36 4.27
C LEU A 99 4.37 -12.51 3.04
N ALA A 100 3.13 -12.60 2.56
CA ALA A 100 2.64 -11.80 1.45
C ALA A 100 2.49 -10.30 1.79
N PHE A 101 2.47 -9.93 3.07
CA PHE A 101 2.38 -8.53 3.47
C PHE A 101 3.64 -7.75 3.04
N PRO A 102 3.50 -6.73 2.16
CA PRO A 102 4.64 -6.27 1.39
C PRO A 102 5.28 -4.99 1.96
N ALA A 103 4.74 -4.45 3.06
CA ALA A 103 5.18 -3.20 3.67
C ALA A 103 5.87 -3.41 5.02
N ILE A 104 6.75 -2.48 5.36
CA ILE A 104 7.29 -2.33 6.71
C ILE A 104 6.89 -0.95 7.21
N LEU A 105 6.13 -0.91 8.30
CA LEU A 105 5.63 0.34 8.86
C LEU A 105 6.33 0.67 10.17
N SER A 106 6.80 1.90 10.27
CA SER A 106 7.26 2.52 11.52
C SER A 106 6.10 3.28 12.20
N ARG A 107 6.36 3.93 13.33
CA ARG A 107 5.39 4.82 13.99
C ARG A 107 5.03 6.05 13.13
N LYS A 108 5.95 6.54 12.29
CA LYS A 108 5.81 7.82 11.55
C LYS A 108 5.60 7.66 10.04
N SER A 109 6.03 6.55 9.44
CA SER A 109 5.90 6.29 8.00
C SER A 109 5.80 4.80 7.70
N GLY A 110 5.46 4.43 6.46
CA GLY A 110 5.65 3.07 5.96
C GLY A 110 6.41 3.09 4.64
N ILE A 111 7.26 2.09 4.44
CA ILE A 111 8.01 1.87 3.21
C ILE A 111 7.72 0.47 2.68
N PHE A 112 7.70 0.33 1.37
CA PHE A 112 7.61 -0.97 0.72
C PHE A 112 8.93 -1.74 0.87
N ARG A 113 8.87 -3.08 0.84
CA ARG A 113 10.08 -3.93 0.94
C ARG A 113 11.12 -3.59 -0.13
N ASN A 114 10.70 -3.26 -1.35
CA ASN A 114 11.64 -2.89 -2.42
C ASN A 114 12.41 -1.61 -2.08
N VAL A 115 11.73 -0.60 -1.52
CA VAL A 115 12.39 0.64 -1.07
C VAL A 115 13.36 0.36 0.08
N LEU A 116 13.02 -0.57 0.99
CA LEU A 116 13.96 -1.00 2.03
C LEU A 116 15.20 -1.69 1.43
N MET A 117 15.01 -2.60 0.46
CA MET A 117 16.13 -3.26 -0.22
C MET A 117 17.01 -2.23 -0.94
N MET A 118 16.40 -1.28 -1.63
CA MET A 118 17.11 -0.19 -2.29
C MET A 118 17.87 0.69 -1.29
N SER A 119 17.30 0.94 -0.12
CA SER A 119 17.98 1.65 0.98
C SER A 119 19.20 0.90 1.49
N ARG A 120 19.10 -0.43 1.65
CA ARG A 120 20.24 -1.28 2.06
C ARG A 120 21.37 -1.23 1.04
N VAL A 121 21.05 -1.41 -0.24
CA VAL A 121 22.04 -1.34 -1.34
C VAL A 121 22.65 0.06 -1.43
N GLY A 122 21.81 1.10 -1.37
CA GLY A 122 22.27 2.49 -1.39
C GLY A 122 23.25 2.82 -0.27
N ASN A 123 22.99 2.34 0.94
CA ASN A 123 23.90 2.54 2.08
C ASN A 123 25.22 1.80 1.90
N GLN A 124 25.22 0.59 1.32
CA GLN A 124 26.45 -0.14 0.99
C GLN A 124 27.32 0.63 -0.01
N HIS A 125 26.70 1.37 -0.93
CA HIS A 125 27.39 2.20 -1.93
C HIS A 125 27.53 3.67 -1.52
N LYS A 126 27.45 4.00 -0.22
CA LYS A 126 27.66 5.36 0.32
C LYS A 126 26.72 6.43 -0.24
N MET A 127 25.58 6.05 -0.81
CA MET A 127 24.55 7.00 -1.28
C MET A 127 23.87 7.72 -0.11
N GLY A 128 23.65 6.99 0.98
CA GLY A 128 22.96 7.48 2.17
C GLY A 128 21.47 7.78 1.98
N PRO A 129 20.77 8.21 3.04
CA PRO A 129 19.32 8.45 3.01
C PRO A 129 18.90 9.62 2.11
N SER A 130 19.72 10.67 2.04
CA SER A 130 19.43 11.87 1.23
C SER A 130 19.50 11.55 -0.27
N GLY A 131 20.51 10.79 -0.69
CA GLY A 131 20.62 10.33 -2.08
C GLY A 131 19.48 9.40 -2.47
N LEU A 132 19.10 8.46 -1.58
CA LEU A 132 17.93 7.60 -1.80
C LEU A 132 16.65 8.42 -1.95
N ARG A 133 16.45 9.44 -1.10
CA ARG A 133 15.30 10.33 -1.20
C ARG A 133 15.27 11.01 -2.57
N ALA A 134 16.37 11.63 -3.00
CA ALA A 134 16.46 12.30 -4.30
C ALA A 134 16.12 11.35 -5.46
N MET A 135 16.66 10.13 -5.40
CA MET A 135 16.38 9.08 -6.39
C MET A 135 14.90 8.67 -6.42
N LEU A 136 14.25 8.50 -5.27
CA LEU A 136 12.81 8.20 -5.19
C LEU A 136 11.97 9.35 -5.77
N PHE A 137 12.33 10.59 -5.46
CA PHE A 137 11.66 11.76 -6.05
C PHE A 137 11.80 11.81 -7.57
N GLU A 138 12.99 11.51 -8.10
CA GLU A 138 13.22 11.45 -9.54
C GLU A 138 12.38 10.35 -10.20
N MET A 139 12.33 9.14 -9.60
CA MET A 139 11.51 8.05 -10.12
C MET A 139 10.02 8.37 -10.12
N HIS A 140 9.51 9.01 -9.05
CA HIS A 140 8.12 9.46 -8.98
C HIS A 140 7.82 10.56 -10.02
N THR A 141 8.76 11.47 -10.23
CA THR A 141 8.64 12.56 -11.21
C THR A 141 8.68 12.03 -12.64
N HIS A 142 9.58 11.10 -12.95
CA HIS A 142 9.66 10.43 -14.24
C HIS A 142 8.36 9.71 -14.60
N ARG A 143 7.76 9.00 -13.63
CA ARG A 143 6.44 8.36 -13.82
C ARG A 143 5.37 9.40 -14.17
N TYR A 144 5.32 10.51 -13.43
CA TYR A 144 4.37 11.58 -13.69
C TYR A 144 4.56 12.19 -15.09
N ASN A 145 5.80 12.47 -15.49
CA ASN A 145 6.13 13.01 -16.81
C ASN A 145 5.77 12.07 -17.96
N THR A 146 5.90 10.76 -17.75
CA THR A 146 5.51 9.76 -18.75
C THR A 146 4.00 9.78 -18.98
N LEU A 147 3.22 9.87 -17.89
CA LEU A 147 1.76 9.93 -17.96
C LEU A 147 1.26 11.25 -18.58
N SER A 148 1.97 12.37 -18.38
CA SER A 148 1.57 13.65 -18.94
C SER A 148 1.92 13.83 -20.42
N ARG A 149 2.95 13.14 -20.92
CA ARG A 149 3.37 13.21 -22.33
C ARG A 149 2.53 12.34 -23.28
N GLY A 150 1.78 11.36 -22.78
CA GLY A 150 0.92 10.47 -23.58
C GLY A 150 -0.46 11.05 -23.94
N GLY A 151 -0.69 12.34 -23.72
CA GLY A 151 -1.96 13.03 -23.98
C GLY A 151 -1.91 14.01 -25.16
N VAL A 152 -1.25 13.63 -26.26
CA VAL A 152 -1.29 14.35 -27.54
C VAL A 152 -1.76 13.40 -28.63
#